data_AF-M1KJB3-F1
#
_entry.id   AF-M1KJB3-F1
#
_cell.length_a   1.000
_cell.length_b   1.000
_cell.length_c   1.000
_cell.angle_alpha   90.00
_cell.angle_beta   90.00
_cell.angle_gamma   90.00
#
_symmetry.space_group_name_H-M   'P 1'
#
loop_
_entity.id
_entity.type
_entity.pdbx_description
1 polymer ?
#
loop_
_entity_poly.entity_id
_entity_poly.type
_entity_poly.pdbx_seq_one_letter_code
_entity_poly.pdbx_strand_id
1 'polypeptide(L)'
;MVWMDVTEDSVDAIIERCRGLRIGEKEYKDMARMLMAETLSDIPSPKVVKLIEMLISAEAKQIYLNEVKNYLLVHDEDLYKRYAGMFLDNPGVFEAFGVRGKEREPVVEDGPKMFKSLRPELTSLGSKRKPKTLKKAIRRESRMSAYRKMVREKSASIEYKKKVDAMYRKARKE
;
A
#
# COMPACT_ATOMS: atom_id res chain seq x y z
N MET A 1 7.21 -6.59 0.37
CA MET A 1 6.05 -6.49 1.28
C MET A 1 5.76 -7.92 1.69
N VAL A 2 5.97 -8.28 2.95
CA VAL A 2 5.64 -9.62 3.44
C VAL A 2 4.13 -9.59 3.67
N TRP A 3 3.39 -10.31 2.84
CA TRP A 3 1.96 -10.49 2.99
C TRP A 3 1.77 -11.38 4.22
N MET A 4 1.17 -10.83 5.28
CA MET A 4 0.78 -11.63 6.45
C MET A 4 -0.60 -12.17 6.16
N ASP A 5 -0.73 -13.50 6.12
CA ASP A 5 -2.04 -14.14 6.23
C ASP A 5 -2.61 -13.80 7.61
N VAL A 6 -3.78 -13.16 7.63
CA VAL A 6 -4.49 -12.82 8.85
C VAL A 6 -5.47 -13.96 9.13
N THR A 7 -5.24 -14.67 10.23
CA THR A 7 -6.14 -15.72 10.72
C THR A 7 -7.06 -15.16 11.79
N GLU A 8 -8.17 -15.84 12.06
CA GLU A 8 -9.09 -15.46 13.15
C GLU A 8 -8.36 -15.39 14.51
N ASP A 9 -7.46 -16.34 14.78
CA ASP A 9 -6.63 -16.35 15.99
C ASP A 9 -5.73 -15.11 16.10
N SER A 10 -5.25 -14.59 14.97
CA SER A 10 -4.40 -13.39 14.95
C SER A 10 -5.21 -12.13 15.31
N VAL A 11 -6.48 -12.06 14.90
CA VAL A 11 -7.41 -10.98 15.25
C VAL A 11 -7.71 -11.03 16.75
N ASP A 12 -8.01 -12.21 17.29
CA ASP A 12 -8.24 -12.41 18.72
C ASP A 12 -7.03 -12.01 19.57
N ALA A 13 -5.83 -12.40 19.14
CA ALA A 13 -4.59 -12.06 19.84
C ALA A 13 -4.35 -10.55 19.93
N ILE A 14 -4.76 -9.78 18.91
CA ILE A 14 -4.67 -8.31 18.94
C ILE A 14 -5.78 -7.72 19.81
N ILE A 15 -7.01 -8.21 19.69
CA ILE A 15 -8.13 -7.73 20.51
C ILE A 15 -7.82 -7.90 21.99
N GLU A 16 -7.35 -9.07 22.41
CA GLU A 16 -7.01 -9.33 23.81
C GLU A 16 -5.80 -8.51 24.27
N ARG A 17 -4.80 -8.32 23.41
CA ARG A 17 -3.64 -7.47 23.73
C ARG A 17 -4.03 -6.01 23.96
N CYS A 18 -4.96 -5.49 23.17
CA CYS A 18 -5.40 -4.10 23.25
C CYS A 18 -6.56 -3.92 24.25
N ARG A 19 -7.08 -4.99 24.84
CA ARG A 19 -8.24 -4.96 25.74
C ARG A 19 -7.92 -4.18 27.02
N GLY A 20 -8.68 -3.13 27.28
CA GLY A 20 -8.52 -2.30 28.48
C GLY A 20 -7.27 -1.42 28.49
N LEU A 21 -6.51 -1.37 27.38
CA LEU A 21 -5.38 -0.48 27.22
C LEU A 21 -5.79 0.79 26.46
N ARG A 22 -5.11 1.89 26.75
CA ARG A 22 -5.18 3.10 25.91
C ARG A 22 -4.38 2.82 24.62
N ILE A 23 -5.07 2.78 23.49
CA ILE A 23 -4.49 2.40 22.20
C ILE A 23 -3.53 3.51 21.74
N GLY A 24 -2.23 3.22 21.74
CA GLY A 24 -1.19 4.13 21.26
C GLY A 24 -1.01 4.06 19.73
N GLU A 25 -0.11 4.88 19.20
CA GLU A 25 0.15 4.94 17.75
C GLU A 25 0.66 3.61 17.17
N LYS A 26 1.40 2.82 17.97
CA LYS A 26 1.94 1.55 17.53
C LYS A 26 0.84 0.50 17.36
N GLU A 27 0.03 0.31 18.41
CA GLU A 27 -1.09 -0.62 18.42
C GLU A 27 -2.10 -0.25 17.32
N TYR A 28 -2.34 1.05 17.16
CA TYR A 28 -3.20 1.57 16.11
C TYR A 28 -2.70 1.22 14.70
N LYS A 29 -1.39 1.39 14.42
CA LYS A 29 -0.79 0.98 13.14
C LYS A 29 -0.81 -0.53 12.92
N ASP A 30 -0.64 -1.32 13.99
CA ASP A 30 -0.67 -2.77 13.91
C ASP A 30 -2.10 -3.26 13.56
N MET A 31 -3.14 -2.69 14.19
CA MET A 31 -4.54 -2.96 13.83
C MET A 31 -4.85 -2.55 12.40
N ALA A 32 -4.44 -1.34 11.98
CA ALA A 32 -4.62 -0.87 10.61
C ALA A 32 -3.95 -1.78 9.58
N ARG A 33 -2.73 -2.27 9.88
CA ARG A 33 -2.03 -3.21 9.00
C ARG A 33 -2.78 -4.54 8.86
N MET A 34 -3.34 -5.05 9.95
CA MET A 34 -4.14 -6.27 9.94
C MET A 34 -5.40 -6.10 9.09
N LEU A 35 -6.07 -4.96 9.21
CA LEU A 35 -7.28 -4.64 8.45
C LEU A 35 -7.03 -4.40 6.94
N MET A 36 -5.78 -4.18 6.53
CA MET A 36 -5.39 -4.08 5.11
C MET A 36 -5.02 -5.43 4.48
N ALA A 37 -5.07 -6.54 5.23
CA ALA A 37 -4.73 -7.85 4.68
C ALA A 37 -5.82 -8.35 3.73
N GLU A 38 -5.43 -8.90 2.57
CA GLU A 38 -6.35 -9.43 1.55
C GLU A 38 -7.27 -10.54 2.08
N THR A 39 -6.83 -11.25 3.12
CA THR A 39 -7.58 -12.35 3.76
C THR A 39 -8.74 -11.88 4.64
N LEU A 40 -8.86 -10.58 4.91
CA LEU A 40 -9.90 -10.04 5.78
C LEU A 40 -11.30 -10.09 5.13
N SER A 41 -11.40 -10.00 3.80
CA SER A 41 -12.67 -10.04 3.07
C SER A 41 -13.37 -11.40 3.11
N ASP A 42 -12.62 -12.46 3.42
CA ASP A 42 -13.15 -13.82 3.50
C ASP A 42 -13.68 -14.17 4.91
N ILE A 43 -13.55 -13.24 5.87
CA ILE A 43 -13.88 -13.46 7.28
C ILE A 43 -15.04 -12.54 7.69
N PRO A 44 -16.30 -12.95 7.49
CA PRO A 44 -17.44 -12.27 8.10
C PRO A 44 -17.52 -12.68 9.56
N SER A 45 -16.71 -12.06 10.43
CA SER A 45 -16.75 -12.36 11.86
C SER A 45 -17.07 -11.12 12.71
N PRO A 46 -17.86 -11.29 13.79
CA PRO A 46 -18.03 -10.25 14.81
C PRO A 46 -16.72 -9.73 15.39
N LYS A 47 -15.62 -10.49 15.28
CA LYS A 47 -14.29 -10.11 15.76
C LYS A 47 -13.66 -9.03 14.88
N VAL A 48 -13.86 -9.08 13.57
CA VAL A 48 -13.38 -8.03 12.65
C VAL A 48 -14.10 -6.71 12.94
N VAL A 49 -15.43 -6.76 13.15
CA VAL A 49 -16.22 -5.59 13.55
C VAL A 49 -15.68 -5.02 14.87
N LYS A 50 -15.46 -5.87 15.88
CA LYS A 50 -14.88 -5.45 17.17
C LYS A 50 -13.49 -4.83 17.02
N LEU A 51 -12.64 -5.35 16.15
CA LEU A 51 -11.32 -4.77 15.87
C LEU A 51 -11.46 -3.37 15.24
N ILE A 52 -12.42 -3.20 14.31
CA ILE A 52 -12.72 -1.90 13.69
C ILE A 52 -13.28 -0.92 14.72
N GLU A 53 -14.17 -1.35 15.62
CA GLU A 53 -14.67 -0.52 16.72
C GLU A 53 -13.54 -0.03 17.63
N MET A 54 -12.60 -0.91 17.97
CA MET A 54 -11.40 -0.54 18.75
C MET A 54 -10.53 0.46 17.98
N LEU A 55 -10.36 0.28 16.68
CA LEU A 55 -9.63 1.24 15.82
C LEU A 55 -10.30 2.62 15.83
N ILE A 56 -11.63 2.66 15.66
CA ILE A 56 -12.43 3.91 15.65
C ILE A 56 -12.40 4.60 17.00
N SER A 57 -12.40 3.83 18.09
CA SER A 57 -12.40 4.37 19.45
C SER A 57 -11.02 4.83 19.93
N ALA A 58 -9.97 4.58 19.16
CA ALA A 58 -8.62 5.01 19.50
C ALA A 58 -8.47 6.54 19.39
N GLU A 59 -7.76 7.13 20.35
CA GLU A 59 -7.44 8.58 20.33
C GLU A 59 -6.36 8.96 19.30
N ALA A 60 -5.84 7.98 18.56
CA ALA A 60 -4.84 8.19 17.53
C ALA A 60 -5.41 8.93 16.30
N LYS A 61 -4.52 9.50 15.48
CA LYS A 61 -4.92 10.14 14.23
C LYS A 61 -5.62 9.14 13.31
N GLN A 62 -6.83 9.49 12.87
CA GLN A 62 -7.65 8.61 12.05
C GLN A 62 -6.98 8.33 10.69
N ILE A 63 -7.04 7.07 10.25
CA ILE A 63 -6.50 6.61 8.97
C ILE A 63 -7.68 6.11 8.15
N TYR A 64 -7.78 6.62 6.93
CA TYR A 64 -8.72 6.13 5.94
C TYR A 64 -8.20 4.81 5.34
N LEU A 65 -9.00 3.75 5.43
CA LEU A 65 -8.73 2.42 4.87
C LEU A 65 -9.90 2.01 3.96
N ASN A 66 -9.59 1.68 2.70
CA ASN A 66 -10.61 1.24 1.73
C ASN A 66 -11.24 -0.09 2.15
N GLU A 67 -10.43 -0.98 2.70
CA GLU A 67 -10.80 -2.31 3.16
C GLU A 67 -11.84 -2.21 4.28
N VAL A 68 -11.59 -1.35 5.27
CA VAL A 68 -12.54 -1.07 6.35
C VAL A 68 -13.83 -0.45 5.81
N LYS A 69 -13.72 0.54 4.90
CA LYS A 69 -14.89 1.16 4.28
C LYS A 69 -15.78 0.11 3.58
N ASN A 70 -15.18 -0.70 2.71
CA ASN A 70 -15.90 -1.69 1.92
C ASN A 70 -16.48 -2.80 2.81
N TYR A 71 -15.75 -3.23 3.85
CA TYR A 71 -16.22 -4.20 4.81
C TYR A 71 -17.45 -3.69 5.59
N LEU A 72 -17.36 -2.48 6.16
CA LEU A 72 -18.47 -1.91 6.93
C LEU A 72 -19.71 -1.63 6.05
N LEU A 73 -19.51 -1.22 4.79
CA LEU A 73 -20.62 -0.99 3.87
C LEU A 73 -21.50 -2.24 3.67
N VAL A 74 -20.91 -3.43 3.76
CA VAL A 74 -21.60 -4.71 3.57
C VAL A 74 -22.12 -5.29 4.90
N HIS A 75 -21.41 -5.05 6.00
CA HIS A 75 -21.63 -5.78 7.25
C HIS A 75 -22.20 -4.95 8.42
N ASP A 76 -22.00 -3.63 8.44
CA ASP A 76 -22.48 -2.76 9.53
C ASP A 76 -22.61 -1.29 9.07
N GLU A 77 -23.83 -0.90 8.69
CA GLU A 77 -24.14 0.45 8.19
C GLU A 77 -23.98 1.53 9.27
N ASP A 78 -24.25 1.21 10.53
CA ASP A 78 -24.17 2.18 11.63
C ASP A 78 -22.70 2.49 11.99
N LEU A 79 -21.86 1.46 11.99
CA LEU A 79 -20.42 1.62 12.16
C LEU A 79 -19.79 2.30 10.93
N TYR A 80 -20.28 2.01 9.72
CA TYR A 80 -19.90 2.74 8.51
C TYR A 80 -20.13 4.24 8.64
N LYS A 81 -21.32 4.65 9.08
CA LYS A 81 -21.66 6.09 9.29
C LYS A 81 -20.76 6.73 10.34
N ARG A 82 -20.49 6.02 11.45
CA ARG A 82 -19.57 6.50 12.50
C ARG A 82 -18.16 6.69 11.95
N TYR A 83 -17.65 5.72 11.18
CA TYR A 83 -16.34 5.81 10.56
C TYR A 83 -16.24 6.95 9.54
N ALA A 84 -17.23 7.09 8.66
CA ALA A 84 -17.32 8.22 7.72
C ALA A 84 -17.36 9.58 8.44
N GLY A 85 -18.07 9.64 9.56
CA GLY A 85 -18.18 10.81 10.44
C GLY A 85 -16.83 11.34 10.93
N MET A 86 -15.86 10.45 11.14
CA MET A 86 -14.51 10.84 11.57
C MET A 86 -13.74 11.65 10.53
N PHE A 87 -14.14 11.55 9.26
CA PHE A 87 -13.45 12.20 8.16
C PHE A 87 -14.19 13.40 7.61
N LEU A 88 -15.35 13.82 8.14
CA LEU A 88 -16.16 14.92 7.57
C LEU A 88 -15.40 16.22 7.27
N ASP A 89 -14.31 16.44 8.00
CA ASP A 89 -13.43 17.58 7.82
C ASP A 89 -12.41 17.41 6.69
N ASN A 90 -12.25 16.24 6.09
CA ASN A 90 -11.27 15.99 5.02
C ASN A 90 -11.80 16.39 3.63
N PRO A 91 -10.92 16.84 2.72
CA PRO A 91 -11.30 16.98 1.31
C PRO A 91 -11.53 15.59 0.70
N GLY A 92 -12.53 15.46 -0.18
CA GLY A 92 -12.79 14.19 -0.88
C GLY A 92 -13.71 13.20 -0.16
N VAL A 93 -14.30 13.58 0.98
CA VAL A 93 -15.13 12.68 1.82
C VAL A 93 -16.42 12.31 1.13
N PHE A 94 -16.99 13.24 0.35
CA PHE A 94 -18.18 12.97 -0.42
C PHE A 94 -17.92 11.91 -1.50
N GLU A 95 -16.79 12.00 -2.18
CA GLU A 95 -16.37 11.03 -3.19
C GLU A 95 -16.01 9.68 -2.57
N ALA A 96 -15.42 9.69 -1.37
CA ALA A 96 -15.02 8.47 -0.67
C ALA A 96 -16.20 7.73 -0.03
N PHE A 97 -17.11 8.43 0.64
CA PHE A 97 -18.17 7.85 1.48
C PHE A 97 -19.60 8.19 1.04
N GLY A 98 -19.79 9.08 0.05
CA GLY A 98 -21.12 9.58 -0.33
C GLY A 98 -21.76 10.52 0.70
N VAL A 99 -21.04 10.88 1.76
CA VAL A 99 -21.54 11.73 2.85
C VAL A 99 -21.16 13.17 2.58
N ARG A 100 -22.11 14.10 2.73
CA ARG A 100 -21.81 15.53 2.67
C ARG A 100 -20.86 15.90 3.82
N GLY A 101 -19.61 16.17 3.48
CA GLY A 101 -18.64 16.74 4.41
C GLY A 101 -19.02 18.15 4.83
N LYS A 102 -18.26 18.75 5.75
CA LYS A 102 -18.49 20.17 6.09
C LYS A 102 -18.28 21.03 4.84
N GLU A 103 -19.19 21.99 4.64
CA GLU A 103 -19.03 22.99 3.59
C GLU A 103 -17.70 23.71 3.82
N ARG A 104 -16.73 23.39 2.98
CA ARG A 104 -15.48 24.12 2.90
C ARG A 104 -15.72 25.21 1.88
N GLU A 105 -15.62 26.46 2.32
CA GLU A 105 -15.41 27.54 1.38
C GLU A 105 -14.20 27.17 0.52
N PRO A 106 -14.28 27.30 -0.81
CA PRO A 106 -13.09 27.11 -1.63
C PRO A 106 -12.02 28.03 -1.07
N VAL A 107 -10.86 27.47 -0.73
CA VAL A 107 -9.66 28.26 -0.51
C VAL A 107 -9.27 28.78 -1.89
N VAL A 108 -9.96 29.82 -2.32
CA VAL A 108 -9.57 30.62 -3.47
C VAL A 108 -8.32 31.33 -3.00
N GLU A 109 -7.15 30.75 -3.24
CA GLU A 109 -5.93 31.53 -3.21
C GLU A 109 -6.15 32.67 -4.22
N ASP A 110 -6.18 33.90 -3.74
CA ASP A 110 -6.45 35.08 -4.54
C ASP A 110 -5.49 35.14 -5.74
N GLY A 111 -6.04 34.83 -6.91
CA GLY A 111 -5.41 35.01 -8.20
C GLY A 111 -4.62 33.81 -8.75
N PRO A 112 -4.37 33.81 -10.07
CA PRO A 112 -3.54 32.81 -10.70
C PRO A 112 -2.13 32.83 -10.10
N LYS A 113 -1.66 31.68 -9.59
CA LYS A 113 -0.26 31.48 -9.23
C LYS A 113 0.61 31.69 -10.47
N MET A 114 1.27 32.84 -10.53
CA MET A 114 2.25 33.18 -11.56
C MET A 114 3.44 32.22 -11.44
N PHE A 115 3.43 31.16 -12.25
CA PHE A 115 4.51 30.18 -12.30
C PHE A 115 5.72 30.81 -13.00
N LYS A 116 6.76 31.18 -12.23
CA LYS A 116 7.96 31.86 -12.79
C LYS A 116 8.75 30.96 -13.76
N SER A 117 8.66 29.64 -13.61
CA SER A 117 9.43 28.68 -14.42
C SER A 117 8.86 27.27 -14.33
N LEU A 118 8.63 26.62 -15.47
CA LEU A 118 8.30 25.18 -15.54
C LEU A 118 9.52 24.27 -15.33
N ARG A 119 10.72 24.83 -15.16
CA ARG A 119 11.91 24.04 -14.87
C ARG A 119 11.79 23.46 -13.47
N PRO A 120 12.14 22.17 -13.28
CA PRO A 120 12.13 21.56 -11.96
C PRO A 120 13.03 22.35 -11.02
N GLU A 121 12.46 22.76 -9.88
CA GLU A 121 13.27 23.23 -8.76
C GLU A 121 14.07 22.04 -8.26
N LEU A 122 15.33 21.96 -8.68
CA LEU A 122 16.30 21.09 -8.06
C LEU A 122 16.54 21.64 -6.66
N THR A 123 15.68 21.27 -5.70
CA THR A 123 15.92 21.55 -4.29
C THR A 123 17.35 21.16 -4.00
N SER A 124 18.16 22.12 -3.60
CA SER A 124 19.49 21.91 -3.05
C SER A 124 19.36 21.26 -1.67
N LEU A 125 18.58 20.18 -1.57
CA LEU A 125 18.73 19.18 -0.53
C LEU A 125 20.20 18.81 -0.57
N GLY A 126 20.92 19.16 0.50
CA GLY A 126 22.35 18.97 0.64
C GLY A 126 22.70 17.52 0.35
N SER A 127 22.95 17.21 -0.91
CA SER A 127 23.42 15.90 -1.31
C SER A 127 24.87 15.89 -0.89
N LYS A 128 25.14 15.36 0.31
CA LYS A 128 26.49 14.94 0.66
C LYS A 128 26.96 14.10 -0.52
N ARG A 129 27.95 14.61 -1.27
CA ARG A 129 28.50 13.93 -2.45
C ARG A 129 28.73 12.47 -2.06
N LYS A 130 28.05 11.53 -2.73
CA LYS A 130 28.22 10.09 -2.44
C LYS A 130 29.74 9.78 -2.41
N PRO A 131 30.24 9.09 -1.38
CA PRO A 131 31.67 8.81 -1.25
C PRO A 131 32.18 8.03 -2.46
N LYS A 132 33.45 8.24 -2.81
CA LYS A 132 34.08 7.68 -4.03
C LYS A 132 33.99 6.15 -4.08
N THR A 133 34.02 5.49 -2.91
CA THR A 133 33.84 4.04 -2.74
C THR A 133 32.45 3.57 -3.15
N LEU A 134 31.40 4.25 -2.67
CA LEU A 134 30.01 3.93 -3.01
C LEU A 134 29.75 4.11 -4.52
N LYS A 135 30.31 5.15 -5.14
CA LYS A 135 30.22 5.35 -6.59
C LYS A 135 30.89 4.23 -7.39
N LYS A 136 32.05 3.74 -6.93
CA LYS A 136 32.74 2.60 -7.56
C LYS A 136 31.94 1.30 -7.40
N ALA A 137 31.35 1.06 -6.24
CA ALA A 137 30.51 -0.11 -5.97
C ALA A 137 29.28 -0.15 -6.91
N ILE A 138 28.54 0.96 -7.00
CA ILE A 138 27.36 1.09 -7.89
C ILE A 138 27.75 0.83 -9.35
N ARG A 139 28.88 1.39 -9.82
CA ARG A 139 29.35 1.15 -11.19
C ARG A 139 29.70 -0.31 -11.45
N ARG A 140 30.32 -1.00 -10.47
CA ARG A 140 30.67 -2.41 -10.57
C ARG A 140 29.43 -3.30 -10.59
N GLU A 141 28.48 -3.04 -9.70
CA GLU A 141 27.21 -3.76 -9.62
C GLU A 141 26.38 -3.60 -10.89
N SER A 142 26.25 -2.37 -11.39
CA SER A 142 25.54 -2.08 -12.64
C SER A 142 26.15 -2.84 -13.83
N ARG A 143 27.49 -2.86 -13.95
CA ARG A 143 28.19 -3.65 -14.99
C ARG A 143 27.93 -5.15 -14.85
N MET A 144 28.01 -5.69 -13.64
CA MET A 144 27.77 -7.11 -13.38
C MET A 144 26.32 -7.51 -13.66
N SER A 145 25.36 -6.65 -13.31
CA SER A 145 23.94 -6.86 -13.60
C SER A 145 23.67 -6.89 -15.10
N ALA A 146 24.19 -5.91 -15.85
CA ALA A 146 24.08 -5.88 -17.30
C ALA A 146 24.71 -7.11 -17.96
N TYR A 147 25.89 -7.52 -17.50
CA TYR A 147 26.54 -8.74 -17.99
C TYR A 147 25.70 -9.99 -17.71
N ARG A 148 25.19 -10.16 -16.48
CA ARG A 148 24.33 -11.30 -16.12
C ARG A 148 23.06 -11.35 -16.97
N LYS A 149 22.45 -10.19 -17.26
CA LYS A 149 21.28 -10.09 -18.15
C LYS A 149 21.62 -10.61 -19.55
N MET A 150 22.72 -10.15 -20.13
CA MET A 150 23.16 -10.63 -21.45
C MET A 150 23.42 -12.14 -21.47
N VAL A 151 24.08 -12.69 -20.44
CA VAL A 151 24.35 -14.14 -20.37
C VAL A 151 23.05 -14.94 -20.32
N ARG A 152 22.07 -14.51 -19.51
CA ARG A 152 20.75 -15.17 -19.41
C ARG A 152 19.99 -15.14 -20.74
N GLU A 153 20.02 -14.01 -21.45
CA GLU A 153 19.39 -13.90 -22.76
C GLU A 153 20.05 -14.81 -23.79
N LYS A 154 21.39 -14.91 -23.78
CA LYS A 154 22.12 -15.84 -24.66
C LYS A 154 21.80 -17.30 -24.34
N SER A 155 21.78 -17.69 -23.07
CA SER A 155 21.44 -19.07 -22.69
C SER A 155 20.00 -19.42 -23.08
N ALA A 156 19.05 -18.52 -22.84
CA ALA A 156 17.65 -18.70 -23.24
C ALA A 156 17.50 -18.85 -24.77
N SER A 157 18.25 -18.06 -25.56
CA SER A 157 18.26 -18.18 -27.02
C SER A 157 18.79 -19.54 -27.50
N ILE A 158 19.85 -20.05 -26.86
CA ILE A 158 20.41 -21.37 -27.18
C ILE A 158 19.41 -22.49 -26.84
N GLU A 159 18.77 -22.41 -25.67
CA GLU A 159 17.74 -23.38 -25.27
C GLU A 159 16.54 -23.36 -26.20
N TYR A 160 16.08 -22.17 -26.61
CA TYR A 160 15.00 -22.03 -27.57
C TYR A 160 15.34 -22.69 -28.91
N LYS A 161 16.52 -22.42 -29.47
CA LYS A 161 16.99 -23.08 -30.70
C LYS A 161 17.01 -24.59 -30.59
N LYS A 162 17.53 -25.14 -29.47
CA LYS A 162 17.52 -26.59 -29.24
C LYS A 162 16.11 -27.18 -29.21
N LYS A 163 15.14 -26.49 -28.60
CA LYS A 163 13.74 -26.92 -28.59
C LYS A 163 13.12 -26.91 -29.98
N VAL A 164 13.39 -25.86 -30.76
CA VAL A 164 12.91 -25.74 -32.14
C VAL A 164 13.53 -26.83 -33.04
N ASP A 165 14.84 -27.06 -32.95
CA ASP A 165 15.51 -28.12 -33.71
C ASP A 165 14.98 -29.51 -33.36
N ALA A 166 14.69 -29.76 -32.08
CA ALA A 166 14.09 -31.02 -31.64
C ALA A 166 12.66 -31.21 -32.19
N MET A 167 11.88 -30.12 -32.26
CA MET A 167 10.54 -30.13 -32.86
C MET A 167 10.60 -30.47 -34.36
N TYR A 168 11.46 -29.80 -35.12
CA TYR A 168 11.64 -30.08 -36.55
C TYR A 168 12.20 -31.49 -36.82
N ARG A 169 13.07 -32.02 -35.96
CA ARG A 169 13.55 -33.42 -36.08
C ARG A 169 12.45 -34.45 -35.84
N LYS A 170 11.49 -34.17 -34.94
CA LYS A 170 10.32 -35.02 -34.74
C LYS A 170 9.39 -34.99 -35.96
N ALA A 171 9.10 -33.78 -36.47
CA ALA A 171 8.24 -33.59 -37.64
C ALA A 171 8.80 -34.16 -38.96
N ARG A 172 10.10 -34.47 -39.03
CA ARG A 172 10.75 -35.13 -40.20
C ARG A 172 10.87 -36.65 -40.08
N LYS A 173 10.52 -37.23 -38.93
CA LYS A 173 10.58 -38.68 -38.67
C LYS A 173 9.20 -39.36 -38.75
N GLU A 174 8.17 -38.59 -39.07
CA GLU A 174 6.88 -39.02 -39.61
C GLU A 174 6.89 -38.77 -41.13
#